data_AF-A0A9F7RT17-F1
#
_entry.id   AF-A0A9F7RT17-F1
#
_cell.length_a   1.000
_cell.length_b   1.000
_cell.length_c   1.000
_cell.angle_alpha   90.00
_cell.angle_beta   90.00
_cell.angle_gamma   90.00
#
_symmetry.space_group_name_H-M   'P 1'
#
loop_
_entity.id
_entity.type
_entity.pdbx_description
1 polymer ?
#
loop_
_entity_poly.entity_id
_entity_poly.type
_entity_poly.pdbx_seq_one_letter_code
_entity_poly.pdbx_strand_id
1 'polypeptide(L)'
;MKPEDRGVVLCILVLFSLVWDCECHDTLSELSERPREEEKAGEQKQLQTQTFTGGGENSGQNENPDPQTDPHRINATETPGNETFRSTTPAAKATTSTPPTVKPILPVQTGVKAQEEEQSSGMSIFFNLLVIGICIILVHLLIRFKLHFLPESVAVVSLGILMGAVIKIIETQELANWKEEEMFKPNMFFLLLLPPIIFESGYSLHKGNFFQNIGSITLFAVIGTAISAFIVGGGIYFLGQADVIYQMTMTDSFAFGSLISAVDPVATIAIFNALNVDPVLNMLVFGESILNDAVSIVLTNTAEGFTGPDASSVTGWQTFLQALSYFLKMFFGSAALGTLTGLISALCLKHFDLRKTPSLEFGMMIIFAYLPYGLSEGIKLSGIMAILFSGIVMSHYTHHNLSPVTQILMQQTLRTVAFMCETCVFAFLGLSIFSFPHKFEFSFVIWCIVLVLLGRAVNIFPLSFLLNFFRDHKITPKMMFIMWFSG
;
A
#
# COMPACT_ATOMS: atom_id res chain seq x y z
N MET A 1 26.06 -6.62 -25.14
CA MET A 1 25.87 -7.49 -23.96
C MET A 1 26.06 -8.93 -24.38
N LYS A 2 26.62 -9.76 -23.51
CA LYS A 2 26.65 -11.22 -23.70
C LYS A 2 25.34 -11.83 -23.17
N PRO A 3 25.01 -13.09 -23.55
CA PRO A 3 23.89 -13.80 -22.92
C PRO A 3 24.17 -14.24 -21.47
N GLU A 4 25.46 -14.31 -21.09
CA GLU A 4 25.95 -14.83 -19.80
C GLU A 4 25.46 -13.99 -18.60
N ASP A 5 25.34 -12.67 -18.77
CA ASP A 5 25.06 -11.70 -17.69
C ASP A 5 23.63 -11.83 -17.10
N ARG A 6 22.68 -12.41 -17.85
CA ARG A 6 21.25 -12.43 -17.48
C ARG A 6 20.89 -13.49 -16.44
N GLY A 7 21.63 -14.60 -16.40
CA GLY A 7 21.39 -15.66 -15.42
C GLY A 7 21.83 -15.26 -14.00
N VAL A 8 22.88 -14.45 -13.89
CA VAL A 8 23.53 -14.14 -12.61
C VAL A 8 22.66 -13.28 -11.70
N VAL A 9 21.90 -12.32 -12.24
CA VAL A 9 20.99 -11.49 -11.42
C VAL A 9 19.85 -12.34 -10.83
N LEU A 10 19.28 -13.26 -11.62
CA LEU A 10 18.29 -14.22 -11.13
C LEU A 10 18.90 -15.16 -10.09
N CYS A 11 20.11 -15.66 -10.31
CA CYS A 11 20.82 -16.47 -9.33
C CYS A 11 21.14 -15.70 -8.04
N ILE A 12 21.48 -14.41 -8.09
CA ILE A 12 21.76 -13.61 -6.88
C ILE A 12 20.47 -13.36 -6.09
N LEU A 13 19.35 -13.00 -6.74
CA LEU A 13 18.06 -12.83 -6.08
C LEU A 13 17.57 -14.16 -5.47
N VAL A 14 17.68 -15.25 -6.21
CA VAL A 14 17.33 -16.60 -5.71
C VAL A 14 18.30 -17.07 -4.62
N LEU A 15 19.60 -16.73 -4.67
CA LEU A 15 20.54 -17.00 -3.58
C LEU A 15 20.23 -16.18 -2.33
N PHE A 16 19.78 -14.93 -2.47
CA PHE A 16 19.34 -14.14 -1.32
C PHE A 16 18.07 -14.73 -0.71
N SER A 17 17.11 -15.20 -1.51
CA SER A 17 15.96 -15.98 -1.02
C SER A 17 16.35 -17.33 -0.40
N LEU A 18 17.36 -18.02 -0.93
CA LEU A 18 17.88 -19.29 -0.36
C LEU A 18 18.53 -19.07 1.01
N VAL A 19 19.34 -18.03 1.16
CA VAL A 19 19.98 -17.67 2.43
C VAL A 19 18.95 -17.14 3.42
N TRP A 20 17.98 -16.35 2.95
CA TRP A 20 16.83 -15.90 3.73
C TRP A 20 16.07 -17.09 4.35
N ASP A 21 15.55 -17.99 3.52
CA ASP A 21 14.75 -19.12 4.01
C ASP A 21 15.56 -20.00 4.96
N CYS A 22 16.82 -20.32 4.65
CA CYS A 22 17.63 -21.24 5.44
C CYS A 22 17.95 -20.67 6.84
N GLU A 23 18.55 -19.49 6.92
CA GLU A 23 19.07 -18.94 8.18
C GLU A 23 17.96 -18.30 9.04
N CYS A 24 16.87 -17.86 8.42
CA CYS A 24 15.66 -17.41 9.11
C CYS A 24 14.83 -18.60 9.64
N HIS A 25 14.70 -19.70 8.89
CA HIS A 25 14.03 -20.94 9.36
C HIS A 25 14.71 -21.51 10.62
N ASP A 26 16.04 -21.60 10.63
CA ASP A 26 16.77 -22.15 11.79
C ASP A 26 16.68 -21.20 13.00
N THR A 27 16.72 -19.88 12.77
CA THR A 27 16.53 -18.88 13.84
C THR A 27 15.11 -18.89 14.44
N LEU A 28 14.08 -19.12 13.61
CA LEU A 28 12.67 -19.11 13.98
C LEU A 28 12.16 -20.46 14.52
N SER A 29 12.71 -21.59 14.07
CA SER A 29 12.42 -22.91 14.65
C SER A 29 12.87 -23.00 16.10
N GLU A 30 14.08 -22.52 16.44
CA GLU A 30 14.54 -22.34 17.83
C GLU A 30 13.59 -21.48 18.70
N LEU A 31 12.84 -20.56 18.10
CA LEU A 31 11.87 -19.71 18.79
C LEU A 31 10.49 -20.39 18.91
N SER A 32 10.13 -21.27 17.98
CA SER A 32 8.88 -22.04 17.99
C SER A 32 8.88 -23.22 18.98
N GLU A 33 10.05 -23.77 19.32
CA GLU A 33 10.14 -24.92 20.23
C GLU A 33 10.09 -24.56 21.71
N ARG A 34 10.68 -23.43 22.11
CA ARG A 34 10.67 -22.95 23.52
C ARG A 34 9.27 -22.82 24.14
N PRO A 35 8.27 -22.17 23.52
CA PRO A 35 6.92 -22.10 24.12
C PRO A 35 6.28 -23.48 24.26
N ARG A 36 6.61 -24.45 23.39
CA ARG A 36 6.13 -25.84 23.49
C ARG A 36 6.78 -26.65 24.61
N GLU A 37 7.86 -26.18 25.23
CA GLU A 37 8.40 -26.75 26.48
C GLU A 37 7.76 -26.11 27.72
N GLU A 38 7.58 -24.79 27.71
CA GLU A 38 6.91 -24.08 28.82
C GLU A 38 5.41 -24.45 28.93
N GLU A 39 4.72 -24.63 27.80
CA GLU A 39 3.32 -25.07 27.74
C GLU A 39 3.14 -26.47 28.34
N LYS A 40 4.02 -27.43 28.01
CA LYS A 40 4.01 -28.78 28.61
C LYS A 40 4.31 -28.77 30.11
N ALA A 41 5.18 -27.88 30.57
CA ALA A 41 5.41 -27.65 32.00
C ALA A 41 4.20 -26.99 32.70
N GLY A 42 3.38 -26.24 31.96
CA GLY A 42 2.09 -25.71 32.39
C GLY A 42 1.00 -26.79 32.49
N GLU A 43 0.81 -27.62 31.46
CA GLU A 43 -0.18 -28.70 31.42
C GLU A 43 -0.01 -29.68 32.60
N GLN A 44 1.22 -30.09 32.93
CA GLN A 44 1.47 -30.98 34.07
C GLN A 44 1.04 -30.38 35.42
N LYS A 45 1.03 -29.05 35.57
CA LYS A 45 0.49 -28.37 36.77
C LYS A 45 -1.04 -28.25 36.72
N GLN A 46 -1.63 -28.00 35.55
CA GLN A 46 -3.09 -27.91 35.43
C GLN A 46 -3.77 -29.28 35.62
N LEU A 47 -3.17 -30.37 35.14
CA LEU A 47 -3.73 -31.72 35.25
C LEU A 47 -3.79 -32.22 36.71
N GLN A 48 -2.87 -31.78 37.58
CA GLN A 48 -2.96 -32.01 39.03
C GLN A 48 -4.02 -31.13 39.74
N THR A 49 -4.49 -30.06 39.10
CA THR A 49 -5.43 -29.09 39.70
C THR A 49 -6.89 -29.41 39.33
N GLN A 50 -7.16 -29.95 38.14
CA GLN A 50 -8.53 -30.21 37.67
C GLN A 50 -9.22 -31.46 38.27
N THR A 51 -8.54 -32.26 39.09
CA THR A 51 -9.16 -33.45 39.72
C THR A 51 -10.08 -33.11 40.91
N PHE A 52 -10.33 -31.85 41.23
CA PHE A 52 -10.91 -31.43 42.52
C PHE A 52 -12.11 -30.47 42.51
N THR A 53 -12.92 -30.43 41.43
CA THR A 53 -14.30 -29.88 41.48
C THR A 53 -15.24 -30.53 40.45
N GLY A 54 -16.39 -31.08 40.91
CA GLY A 54 -17.63 -31.20 40.11
C GLY A 54 -18.56 -30.00 40.38
N GLY A 55 -19.81 -29.93 39.90
CA GLY A 55 -20.60 -30.83 39.03
C GLY A 55 -22.11 -30.47 39.12
N GLY A 56 -22.91 -30.76 38.08
CA GLY A 56 -24.34 -30.38 37.97
C GLY A 56 -24.58 -28.96 37.40
N GLU A 57 -25.76 -28.58 36.90
CA GLU A 57 -27.02 -29.33 36.68
C GLU A 57 -27.83 -28.77 35.45
N ASN A 58 -29.15 -29.00 35.32
CA ASN A 58 -29.85 -29.15 34.02
C ASN A 58 -31.15 -28.28 33.79
N SER A 59 -31.76 -28.38 32.59
CA SER A 59 -33.11 -27.90 32.15
C SER A 59 -33.29 -26.45 31.66
N GLY A 60 -34.21 -26.08 30.74
CA GLY A 60 -35.09 -26.86 29.81
C GLY A 60 -36.29 -26.05 29.18
N GLN A 61 -36.88 -26.56 28.06
CA GLN A 61 -38.20 -26.22 27.43
C GLN A 61 -38.40 -24.86 26.68
N ASN A 62 -39.46 -24.61 25.85
CA ASN A 62 -40.01 -25.33 24.67
C ASN A 62 -41.03 -24.44 23.84
N GLU A 63 -41.50 -24.91 22.66
CA GLU A 63 -42.82 -24.65 21.99
C GLU A 63 -43.15 -23.36 21.12
N ASN A 64 -44.21 -23.49 20.29
CA ASN A 64 -44.75 -22.63 19.18
C ASN A 64 -46.16 -23.20 18.75
N PRO A 65 -46.94 -22.82 17.67
CA PRO A 65 -46.89 -21.74 16.64
C PRO A 65 -48.28 -21.07 16.27
N ASP A 66 -48.35 -20.33 15.13
CA ASP A 66 -49.38 -20.18 14.03
C ASP A 66 -50.92 -20.48 14.21
N PRO A 67 -51.87 -20.05 13.30
CA PRO A 67 -51.78 -19.31 12.00
C PRO A 67 -52.90 -18.23 11.65
N GLN A 68 -52.88 -17.69 10.40
CA GLN A 68 -54.00 -17.60 9.39
C GLN A 68 -54.78 -16.28 8.95
N THR A 69 -54.70 -15.99 7.63
CA THR A 69 -55.72 -15.50 6.60
C THR A 69 -56.35 -14.07 6.46
N ASP A 70 -56.04 -13.39 5.33
CA ASP A 70 -56.90 -12.96 4.15
C ASP A 70 -58.14 -11.98 4.26
N PRO A 71 -58.73 -11.46 3.14
CA PRO A 71 -58.16 -10.69 1.98
C PRO A 71 -59.08 -9.54 1.41
N HIS A 72 -58.63 -8.73 0.39
CA HIS A 72 -59.39 -8.35 -0.87
C HIS A 72 -59.02 -7.03 -1.64
N ARG A 73 -58.82 -7.14 -2.99
CA ARG A 73 -59.37 -6.33 -4.16
C ARG A 73 -59.22 -4.77 -4.25
N ILE A 74 -59.16 -4.09 -5.43
CA ILE A 74 -58.98 -4.44 -6.87
C ILE A 74 -58.66 -3.17 -7.75
N ASN A 75 -58.03 -3.34 -8.95
CA ASN A 75 -57.94 -2.43 -10.15
C ASN A 75 -57.47 -0.94 -10.04
N ALA A 76 -57.16 -0.20 -11.13
CA ALA A 76 -56.45 -0.46 -12.41
C ALA A 76 -56.35 0.86 -13.25
N THR A 77 -55.34 0.93 -14.14
CA THR A 77 -55.23 1.71 -15.41
C THR A 77 -55.16 3.26 -15.50
N GLU A 78 -54.37 3.67 -16.51
CA GLU A 78 -54.45 4.86 -17.40
C GLU A 78 -53.97 6.29 -17.00
N THR A 79 -52.96 6.74 -17.76
CA THR A 79 -52.51 8.13 -18.01
C THR A 79 -53.20 8.71 -19.26
N PRO A 80 -53.36 10.04 -19.41
CA PRO A 80 -52.36 10.80 -20.19
C PRO A 80 -52.08 12.23 -19.67
N GLY A 81 -51.05 12.88 -20.19
CA GLY A 81 -50.60 14.22 -19.75
C GLY A 81 -50.95 15.36 -20.71
N ASN A 82 -50.44 16.57 -20.41
CA ASN A 82 -50.23 17.68 -21.33
C ASN A 82 -49.50 18.83 -20.62
N GLU A 83 -48.60 19.53 -21.32
CA GLU A 83 -48.72 21.01 -21.45
C GLU A 83 -47.90 21.52 -22.64
N THR A 84 -48.25 22.71 -23.14
CA THR A 84 -47.96 23.11 -24.52
C THR A 84 -47.74 24.61 -24.62
N PHE A 85 -46.64 25.07 -25.23
CA PHE A 85 -46.68 26.31 -26.03
C PHE A 85 -45.56 26.38 -27.07
N ARG A 86 -45.88 26.90 -28.26
CA ARG A 86 -44.92 27.25 -29.32
C ARG A 86 -45.49 28.42 -30.12
N SER A 87 -44.72 29.48 -30.30
CA SER A 87 -45.12 30.67 -31.08
C SER A 87 -44.32 30.78 -32.38
N THR A 88 -44.93 31.36 -33.42
CA THR A 88 -44.40 31.42 -34.79
C THR A 88 -44.80 32.73 -35.48
N THR A 89 -43.85 33.43 -36.11
CA THR A 89 -44.03 34.30 -37.31
C THR A 89 -42.65 34.82 -37.80
N PRO A 90 -42.49 35.34 -39.04
CA PRO A 90 -41.20 35.20 -39.75
C PRO A 90 -40.60 36.43 -40.49
N ALA A 91 -39.34 36.25 -40.90
CA ALA A 91 -38.70 36.68 -42.18
C ALA A 91 -38.17 38.12 -42.45
N ALA A 92 -36.93 38.10 -43.00
CA ALA A 92 -36.38 38.89 -44.12
C ALA A 92 -35.81 40.33 -43.96
N LYS A 93 -34.46 40.44 -44.00
CA LYS A 93 -33.69 41.16 -45.06
C LYS A 93 -32.17 41.16 -44.84
N ALA A 94 -31.38 40.89 -45.89
CA ALA A 94 -30.05 41.48 -46.18
C ALA A 94 -29.55 40.99 -47.56
N THR A 95 -28.62 41.70 -48.21
CA THR A 95 -28.06 41.33 -49.53
C THR A 95 -26.57 41.68 -49.61
N THR A 96 -25.75 40.76 -50.15
CA THR A 96 -24.38 40.94 -50.67
C THR A 96 -23.32 41.69 -49.83
N SER A 97 -22.35 40.94 -49.29
CA SER A 97 -20.90 41.11 -49.58
C SER A 97 -20.06 39.95 -49.01
N THR A 98 -18.97 39.60 -49.70
CA THR A 98 -17.89 38.68 -49.27
C THR A 98 -16.83 39.43 -48.44
N PRO A 99 -15.90 38.79 -47.68
CA PRO A 99 -15.24 37.46 -47.87
C PRO A 99 -15.01 36.70 -46.52
N PRO A 100 -13.98 35.81 -46.36
CA PRO A 100 -13.41 34.79 -47.24
C PRO A 100 -13.81 33.36 -46.78
N THR A 101 -13.22 32.31 -47.38
CA THR A 101 -13.58 30.90 -47.13
C THR A 101 -13.16 30.37 -45.75
N VAL A 102 -14.09 30.33 -44.80
CA VAL A 102 -13.96 29.52 -43.57
C VAL A 102 -14.42 28.09 -43.87
N LYS A 103 -13.52 27.10 -43.70
CA LYS A 103 -13.93 25.69 -43.64
C LYS A 103 -14.73 25.48 -42.34
N PRO A 104 -15.95 24.91 -42.37
CA PRO A 104 -16.66 24.59 -41.14
C PRO A 104 -15.89 23.49 -40.39
N ILE A 105 -15.43 23.81 -39.18
CA ILE A 105 -14.91 22.81 -38.24
C ILE A 105 -16.12 22.02 -37.73
N LEU A 106 -16.42 20.92 -38.42
CA LEU A 106 -17.47 19.99 -38.02
C LEU A 106 -17.07 19.28 -36.71
N PRO A 107 -17.99 19.09 -35.75
CA PRO A 107 -17.70 18.38 -34.50
C PRO A 107 -17.28 16.92 -34.74
N VAL A 108 -17.51 16.39 -35.95
CA VAL A 108 -17.03 15.09 -36.44
C VAL A 108 -15.51 14.93 -36.26
N GLN A 109 -14.69 15.97 -36.50
CA GLN A 109 -13.23 15.81 -36.46
C GLN A 109 -12.67 15.77 -35.03
N THR A 110 -13.35 16.40 -34.08
CA THR A 110 -13.14 16.17 -32.63
C THR A 110 -13.71 14.82 -32.18
N GLY A 111 -14.86 14.41 -32.71
CA GLY A 111 -15.52 13.14 -32.38
C GLY A 111 -14.69 11.92 -32.78
N VAL A 112 -14.14 11.91 -34.01
CA VAL A 112 -13.25 10.83 -34.48
C VAL A 112 -12.00 10.74 -33.60
N LYS A 113 -11.36 11.87 -33.26
CA LYS A 113 -10.19 11.86 -32.36
C LYS A 113 -10.53 11.37 -30.96
N ALA A 114 -11.61 11.87 -30.36
CA ALA A 114 -12.05 11.41 -29.03
C ALA A 114 -12.38 9.91 -29.05
N GLN A 115 -12.98 9.41 -30.13
CA GLN A 115 -13.33 8.00 -30.28
C GLN A 115 -12.12 7.10 -30.62
N GLU A 116 -11.10 7.62 -31.30
CA GLU A 116 -9.79 6.98 -31.48
C GLU A 116 -9.01 6.93 -30.14
N GLU A 117 -9.04 8.00 -29.35
CA GLU A 117 -8.47 8.08 -28.00
C GLU A 117 -9.20 7.13 -27.01
N GLU A 118 -10.53 7.08 -27.05
CA GLU A 118 -11.35 6.11 -26.30
C GLU A 118 -11.07 4.67 -26.73
N GLN A 119 -10.95 4.40 -28.03
CA GLN A 119 -10.67 3.05 -28.54
C GLN A 119 -9.24 2.59 -28.19
N SER A 120 -8.25 3.48 -28.24
CA SER A 120 -6.89 3.16 -27.77
C SER A 120 -6.89 2.91 -26.26
N SER A 121 -7.46 3.83 -25.46
CA SER A 121 -7.56 3.69 -24.00
C SER A 121 -8.30 2.41 -23.58
N GLY A 122 -9.35 2.01 -24.33
CA GLY A 122 -10.05 0.74 -24.15
C GLY A 122 -9.16 -0.48 -24.42
N MET A 123 -8.25 -0.40 -25.39
CA MET A 123 -7.28 -1.46 -25.68
C MET A 123 -6.22 -1.57 -24.56
N SER A 124 -5.70 -0.43 -24.07
CA SER A 124 -4.78 -0.40 -22.93
C SER A 124 -5.43 -0.94 -21.65
N ILE A 125 -6.70 -0.59 -21.39
CA ILE A 125 -7.45 -1.11 -20.24
C ILE A 125 -7.65 -2.62 -20.37
N PHE A 126 -8.03 -3.13 -21.55
CA PHE A 126 -8.12 -4.58 -21.79
C PHE A 126 -6.78 -5.29 -21.56
N PHE A 127 -5.68 -4.72 -22.04
CA PHE A 127 -4.33 -5.26 -21.83
C PHE A 127 -3.97 -5.32 -20.34
N ASN A 128 -4.20 -4.23 -19.59
CA ASN A 128 -3.97 -4.19 -18.14
C ASN A 128 -4.84 -5.21 -17.39
N LEU A 129 -6.11 -5.37 -17.74
CA LEU A 129 -6.99 -6.39 -17.14
C LEU A 129 -6.51 -7.82 -17.46
N LEU A 130 -5.95 -8.04 -18.66
CA LEU A 130 -5.35 -9.32 -19.05
C LEU A 130 -4.06 -9.62 -18.26
N VAL A 131 -3.18 -8.62 -18.06
CA VAL A 131 -1.99 -8.72 -17.18
C VAL A 131 -2.42 -9.18 -15.79
N ILE A 132 -3.36 -8.45 -15.17
CA ILE A 132 -3.85 -8.71 -13.81
C ILE A 132 -4.50 -10.10 -13.71
N GLY A 133 -5.29 -10.50 -14.70
CA GLY A 133 -5.88 -11.84 -14.78
C GLY A 133 -4.84 -12.95 -14.84
N ILE A 134 -3.77 -12.78 -15.61
CA ILE A 134 -2.65 -13.74 -15.69
C ILE A 134 -1.87 -13.78 -14.36
N CYS A 135 -1.65 -12.64 -13.69
CA CYS A 135 -1.03 -12.60 -12.37
C CYS A 135 -1.83 -13.39 -11.32
N ILE A 136 -3.15 -13.20 -11.26
CA ILE A 136 -4.04 -13.93 -10.33
C ILE A 136 -4.03 -15.44 -10.63
N ILE A 137 -3.99 -15.84 -11.91
CA ILE A 137 -3.87 -17.25 -12.30
C ILE A 137 -2.50 -17.84 -11.89
N LEU A 138 -1.40 -17.07 -12.03
CA LEU A 138 -0.08 -17.51 -11.59
C LEU A 138 -0.01 -17.69 -10.07
N VAL A 139 -0.55 -16.75 -9.29
CA VAL A 139 -0.70 -16.88 -7.83
C VAL A 139 -1.41 -18.18 -7.47
N HIS A 140 -2.57 -18.43 -8.09
CA HIS A 140 -3.34 -19.65 -7.84
C HIS A 140 -2.53 -20.92 -8.17
N LEU A 141 -1.75 -20.91 -9.26
CA LEU A 141 -0.86 -22.01 -9.62
C LEU A 141 0.27 -22.21 -8.59
N LEU A 142 0.91 -21.14 -8.10
CA LEU A 142 1.98 -21.21 -7.10
C LEU A 142 1.47 -21.84 -5.80
N ILE A 143 0.33 -21.38 -5.30
CA ILE A 143 -0.36 -21.93 -4.13
C ILE A 143 -0.72 -23.41 -4.36
N ARG A 144 -1.20 -23.77 -5.56
CA ARG A 144 -1.58 -25.16 -5.91
C ARG A 144 -0.38 -26.10 -6.02
N PHE A 145 0.77 -25.63 -6.48
CA PHE A 145 2.00 -26.41 -6.58
C PHE A 145 2.81 -26.49 -5.27
N LYS A 146 2.39 -25.78 -4.21
CA LYS A 146 3.09 -25.74 -2.92
C LYS A 146 4.57 -25.35 -3.03
N LEU A 147 4.88 -24.39 -3.89
CA LEU A 147 6.23 -23.83 -4.02
C LEU A 147 6.52 -22.88 -2.85
N HIS A 148 6.60 -23.42 -1.64
CA HIS A 148 6.87 -22.68 -0.40
C HIS A 148 8.19 -21.89 -0.42
N PHE A 149 9.08 -22.22 -1.36
CA PHE A 149 10.41 -21.62 -1.52
C PHE A 149 10.42 -20.27 -2.28
N LEU A 150 9.27 -19.79 -2.77
CA LEU A 150 9.19 -18.49 -3.46
C LEU A 150 8.13 -17.59 -2.82
N PRO A 151 8.51 -16.43 -2.26
CA PRO A 151 7.56 -15.41 -1.85
C PRO A 151 6.69 -14.97 -3.02
N GLU A 152 5.41 -14.72 -2.74
CA GLU A 152 4.40 -14.39 -3.76
C GLU A 152 4.74 -13.13 -4.56
N SER A 153 5.24 -12.09 -3.87
CA SER A 153 5.72 -10.85 -4.50
C SER A 153 6.86 -11.11 -5.50
N VAL A 154 7.82 -11.97 -5.16
CA VAL A 154 8.94 -12.35 -6.06
C VAL A 154 8.43 -13.06 -7.31
N ALA A 155 7.44 -13.94 -7.16
CA ALA A 155 6.82 -14.61 -8.30
C ALA A 155 6.07 -13.63 -9.22
N VAL A 156 5.30 -12.71 -8.66
CA VAL A 156 4.55 -11.69 -9.43
C VAL A 156 5.52 -10.70 -10.12
N VAL A 157 6.58 -10.24 -9.45
CA VAL A 157 7.65 -9.44 -10.08
C VAL A 157 8.31 -10.21 -11.22
N SER A 158 8.62 -11.51 -11.05
CA SER A 158 9.24 -12.34 -12.09
C SER A 158 8.34 -12.50 -13.34
N LEU A 159 7.02 -12.55 -13.14
CA LEU A 159 6.04 -12.54 -14.23
C LEU A 159 5.99 -11.17 -14.93
N GLY A 160 6.02 -10.07 -14.18
CA GLY A 160 6.11 -8.72 -14.75
C GLY A 160 7.37 -8.53 -15.61
N ILE A 161 8.51 -9.05 -15.15
CA ILE A 161 9.79 -9.12 -15.88
C ILE A 161 9.63 -9.94 -17.17
N LEU A 162 9.05 -11.14 -17.09
CA LEU A 162 8.81 -11.99 -18.26
C LEU A 162 7.89 -11.30 -19.28
N MET A 163 6.84 -10.61 -18.81
CA MET A 163 5.88 -9.91 -19.65
C MET A 163 6.51 -8.67 -20.32
N GLY A 164 7.27 -7.85 -19.58
CA GLY A 164 8.06 -6.75 -20.15
C GLY A 164 9.07 -7.21 -21.18
N ALA A 165 9.73 -8.35 -20.97
CA ALA A 165 10.62 -8.95 -21.95
C ALA A 165 9.86 -9.36 -23.24
N VAL A 166 8.67 -9.94 -23.12
CA VAL A 166 7.82 -10.33 -24.27
C VAL A 166 7.34 -9.08 -25.04
N ILE A 167 6.85 -8.04 -24.36
CA ILE A 167 6.41 -6.79 -25.00
C ILE A 167 7.58 -6.16 -25.77
N LYS A 168 8.77 -6.09 -25.16
CA LYS A 168 9.97 -5.54 -25.80
C LYS A 168 10.44 -6.35 -27.01
N ILE A 169 10.25 -7.67 -27.00
CA ILE A 169 10.50 -8.53 -28.18
C ILE A 169 9.49 -8.20 -29.30
N ILE A 170 8.22 -7.93 -28.97
CA ILE A 170 7.18 -7.54 -29.95
C ILE A 170 7.46 -6.14 -30.52
N GLU A 171 7.88 -5.16 -29.69
CA GLU A 171 8.36 -3.84 -30.15
C GLU A 171 9.53 -4.01 -31.14
N THR A 172 10.48 -4.89 -30.84
CA THR A 172 11.65 -5.21 -31.69
C THR A 172 11.28 -5.91 -33.01
N GLN A 173 10.02 -6.31 -33.21
CA GLN A 173 9.51 -6.86 -34.48
C GLN A 173 8.65 -5.86 -35.27
N GLU A 174 8.56 -4.59 -34.83
CA GLU A 174 7.70 -3.54 -35.41
C GLU A 174 6.20 -3.89 -35.50
N LEU A 175 5.73 -4.93 -34.79
CA LEU A 175 4.36 -5.44 -34.93
C LEU A 175 3.29 -4.52 -34.33
N ALA A 176 3.65 -3.69 -33.34
CA ALA A 176 2.83 -2.57 -32.83
C ALA A 176 3.62 -1.66 -31.86
N ASN A 177 3.28 -0.38 -31.84
CA ASN A 177 3.85 0.63 -30.93
C ASN A 177 3.07 0.69 -29.59
N TRP A 178 3.28 -0.27 -28.70
CA TRP A 178 2.65 -0.28 -27.35
C TRP A 178 3.24 0.74 -26.36
N LYS A 179 4.20 1.56 -26.81
CA LYS A 179 5.10 2.38 -25.97
C LYS A 179 4.39 3.41 -25.09
N GLU A 180 3.26 3.96 -25.53
CA GLU A 180 2.45 4.89 -24.71
C GLU A 180 1.51 4.17 -23.74
N GLU A 181 1.24 2.88 -23.95
CA GLU A 181 0.47 2.03 -23.04
C GLU A 181 1.34 1.39 -21.94
N GLU A 182 2.64 1.20 -22.21
CA GLU A 182 3.64 0.80 -21.21
C GLU A 182 3.84 1.84 -20.08
N MET A 183 3.61 3.12 -20.37
CA MET A 183 3.87 4.21 -19.41
C MET A 183 2.78 4.28 -18.34
N PHE A 184 2.92 3.42 -17.33
CA PHE A 184 2.18 3.42 -16.08
C PHE A 184 2.15 4.82 -15.46
N LYS A 185 0.99 5.49 -15.55
CA LYS A 185 0.80 6.88 -15.10
C LYS A 185 0.87 6.94 -13.56
N PRO A 186 1.82 7.68 -12.94
CA PRO A 186 1.96 7.74 -11.48
C PRO A 186 0.67 8.16 -10.76
N ASN A 187 -0.17 8.98 -11.41
CA ASN A 187 -1.47 9.36 -10.86
C ASN A 187 -2.39 8.15 -10.59
N MET A 188 -2.31 7.06 -11.36
CA MET A 188 -3.09 5.84 -11.08
C MET A 188 -2.51 5.03 -9.91
N PHE A 189 -1.18 5.04 -9.71
CA PHE A 189 -0.57 4.47 -8.50
C PHE A 189 -1.14 5.14 -7.24
N PHE A 190 -1.00 6.46 -7.15
CA PHE A 190 -1.35 7.23 -5.96
C PHE A 190 -2.87 7.34 -5.72
N LEU A 191 -3.69 7.44 -6.77
CA LEU A 191 -5.14 7.63 -6.63
C LEU A 191 -5.97 6.34 -6.62
N LEU A 192 -5.45 5.21 -7.12
CA LEU A 192 -6.23 3.97 -7.29
C LEU A 192 -5.60 2.75 -6.60
N LEU A 193 -4.28 2.55 -6.69
CA LEU A 193 -3.64 1.34 -6.14
C LEU A 193 -3.25 1.49 -4.67
N LEU A 194 -2.63 2.62 -4.30
CA LEU A 194 -2.13 2.85 -2.95
C LEU A 194 -3.25 3.01 -1.88
N PRO A 195 -4.36 3.74 -2.12
CA PRO A 195 -5.34 4.01 -1.06
C PRO A 195 -5.99 2.75 -0.45
N PRO A 196 -6.39 1.71 -1.22
CA PRO A 196 -6.90 0.46 -0.63
C PRO A 196 -5.90 -0.27 0.27
N ILE A 197 -4.63 -0.33 -0.12
CA ILE A 197 -3.57 -1.07 0.60
C ILE A 197 -3.38 -0.47 1.99
N ILE A 198 -3.19 0.85 2.06
CA ILE A 198 -3.00 1.58 3.32
C ILE A 198 -4.29 1.61 4.15
N PHE A 199 -5.48 1.59 3.53
CA PHE A 199 -6.73 1.52 4.27
C PHE A 199 -7.01 0.12 4.86
N GLU A 200 -6.74 -0.98 4.15
CA GLU A 200 -6.82 -2.34 4.76
C GLU A 200 -5.87 -2.40 5.94
N SER A 201 -4.60 -2.05 5.71
CA SER A 201 -3.55 -2.03 6.74
C SER A 201 -3.97 -1.24 7.99
N GLY A 202 -4.48 -0.01 7.82
CA GLY A 202 -5.00 0.79 8.93
C GLY A 202 -6.23 0.19 9.61
N TYR A 203 -7.07 -0.53 8.88
CA TYR A 203 -8.34 -1.09 9.37
C TYR A 203 -8.17 -2.48 10.03
N SER A 204 -7.22 -3.30 9.58
CA SER A 204 -6.89 -4.62 10.13
C SER A 204 -5.95 -4.57 11.33
N LEU A 205 -5.32 -3.42 11.59
CA LEU A 205 -4.36 -3.20 12.69
C LEU A 205 -4.91 -3.49 14.09
N HIS A 206 -4.11 -4.23 14.87
CA HIS A 206 -4.30 -4.51 16.30
C HIS A 206 -4.11 -3.26 17.20
N LYS A 207 -5.03 -2.29 17.07
CA LYS A 207 -5.04 -0.96 17.70
C LYS A 207 -4.54 -0.88 19.16
N GLY A 208 -4.87 -1.85 20.01
CA GLY A 208 -4.52 -1.86 21.43
C GLY A 208 -3.00 -1.87 21.67
N ASN A 209 -2.28 -2.80 21.04
CA ASN A 209 -0.82 -2.87 21.16
C ASN A 209 -0.15 -1.70 20.43
N PHE A 210 -0.77 -1.18 19.36
CA PHE A 210 -0.18 -0.13 18.50
C PHE A 210 0.00 1.17 19.26
N PHE A 211 -1.04 1.66 19.94
CA PHE A 211 -0.94 2.87 20.74
C PHE A 211 -0.09 2.71 22.02
N GLN A 212 0.14 1.47 22.49
CA GLN A 212 1.15 1.20 23.54
C GLN A 212 2.59 1.29 23.01
N ASN A 213 2.84 0.86 21.77
CA ASN A 213 4.18 0.82 21.17
C ASN A 213 4.52 2.06 20.32
N ILE A 214 3.58 3.00 20.14
CA ILE A 214 3.68 4.12 19.18
C ILE A 214 4.97 4.95 19.33
N GLY A 215 5.45 5.17 20.57
CA GLY A 215 6.71 5.88 20.80
C GLY A 215 7.95 5.15 20.27
N SER A 216 7.97 3.81 20.29
CA SER A 216 9.03 3.01 19.66
C SER A 216 8.89 3.04 18.14
N ILE A 217 7.66 2.87 17.63
CA ILE A 217 7.33 2.89 16.20
C ILE A 217 7.76 4.21 15.55
N THR A 218 7.37 5.36 16.13
CA THR A 218 7.76 6.68 15.64
C THR A 218 9.27 6.92 15.76
N LEU A 219 9.97 6.36 16.76
CA LEU A 219 11.42 6.50 16.85
C LEU A 219 12.13 5.78 15.70
N PHE A 220 11.78 4.51 15.43
CA PHE A 220 12.34 3.77 14.31
C PHE A 220 12.00 4.43 12.96
N ALA A 221 10.73 4.79 12.73
CA ALA A 221 10.30 5.35 11.45
C ALA A 221 10.85 6.75 11.16
N VAL A 222 11.05 7.61 12.17
CA VAL A 222 11.56 8.98 11.96
C VAL A 222 13.09 9.02 12.05
N ILE A 223 13.65 8.52 13.15
CA ILE A 223 15.10 8.61 13.39
C ILE A 223 15.84 7.47 12.68
N GLY A 224 15.27 6.27 12.63
CA GLY A 224 15.91 5.12 11.99
C GLY A 224 15.97 5.24 10.47
N THR A 225 14.88 5.68 9.84
CA THR A 225 14.85 5.99 8.40
C THR A 225 15.76 7.16 8.05
N ALA A 226 15.85 8.21 8.87
CA ALA A 226 16.81 9.29 8.67
C ALA A 226 18.26 8.78 8.77
N ILE A 227 18.61 7.96 9.76
CA ILE A 227 19.94 7.34 9.90
C ILE A 227 20.28 6.49 8.68
N SER A 228 19.34 5.65 8.22
CA SER A 228 19.52 4.83 7.01
C SER A 228 19.74 5.71 5.77
N ALA A 229 18.92 6.74 5.57
CA ALA A 229 19.02 7.64 4.42
C ALA A 229 20.35 8.40 4.38
N PHE A 230 20.87 8.83 5.54
CA PHE A 230 22.19 9.45 5.65
C PHE A 230 23.33 8.47 5.36
N ILE A 231 23.22 7.20 5.77
CA ILE A 231 24.26 6.19 5.54
C ILE A 231 24.28 5.72 4.09
N VAL A 232 23.11 5.40 3.51
CA VAL A 232 22.99 4.96 2.12
C VAL A 232 23.35 6.10 1.17
N GLY A 233 22.75 7.28 1.35
CA GLY A 233 22.99 8.43 0.48
C GLY A 233 24.40 9.00 0.62
N GLY A 234 24.92 9.10 1.85
CA GLY A 234 26.30 9.52 2.09
C GLY A 234 27.32 8.51 1.55
N GLY A 235 27.08 7.21 1.76
CA GLY A 235 27.93 6.15 1.24
C GLY A 235 28.00 6.14 -0.29
N ILE A 236 26.86 6.29 -0.97
CA ILE A 236 26.80 6.40 -2.43
C ILE A 236 27.54 7.65 -2.92
N TYR A 237 27.34 8.81 -2.29
CA TYR A 237 28.07 10.02 -2.64
C TYR A 237 29.59 9.82 -2.52
N PHE A 238 30.09 9.28 -1.41
CA PHE A 238 31.52 9.04 -1.22
C PHE A 238 32.11 7.98 -2.16
N LEU A 239 31.38 6.88 -2.45
CA LEU A 239 31.82 5.87 -3.43
C LEU A 239 31.83 6.41 -4.86
N GLY A 240 30.93 7.34 -5.20
CA GLY A 240 30.95 8.07 -6.45
C GLY A 240 32.19 8.98 -6.57
N GLN A 241 32.49 9.77 -5.52
CA GLN A 241 33.72 10.58 -5.48
C GLN A 241 35.01 9.75 -5.49
N ALA A 242 34.95 8.47 -5.07
CA ALA A 242 36.05 7.51 -5.15
C ALA A 242 36.16 6.78 -6.50
N ASP A 243 35.30 7.10 -7.48
CA ASP A 243 35.21 6.48 -8.81
C ASP A 243 34.93 4.95 -8.79
N VAL A 244 34.35 4.46 -7.68
CA VAL A 244 33.97 3.04 -7.49
C VAL A 244 32.59 2.73 -8.06
N ILE A 245 31.71 3.74 -8.10
CA ILE A 245 30.36 3.68 -8.67
C ILE A 245 30.09 4.97 -9.47
N TYR A 246 28.96 5.03 -10.18
CA TYR A 246 28.56 6.19 -10.97
C TYR A 246 28.50 7.49 -10.12
N GLN A 247 29.11 8.56 -10.64
CA GLN A 247 29.15 9.86 -9.98
C GLN A 247 27.77 10.54 -9.99
N MET A 248 27.09 10.52 -8.84
CA MET A 248 25.83 11.21 -8.58
C MET A 248 26.06 12.51 -7.82
N THR A 249 25.16 13.49 -7.92
CA THR A 249 25.26 14.70 -7.07
C THR A 249 24.90 14.36 -5.62
N MET A 250 25.33 15.21 -4.68
CA MET A 250 24.99 15.07 -3.26
C MET A 250 23.47 15.00 -3.06
N THR A 251 22.70 15.81 -3.80
CA THR A 251 21.23 15.78 -3.80
C THR A 251 20.69 14.44 -4.28
N ASP A 252 21.11 13.97 -5.47
CA ASP A 252 20.60 12.72 -6.04
C ASP A 252 20.93 11.52 -5.14
N SER A 253 22.11 11.52 -4.51
CA SER A 253 22.53 10.47 -3.58
C SER A 253 21.66 10.45 -2.31
N PHE A 254 21.36 11.60 -1.70
CA PHE A 254 20.46 11.65 -0.54
C PHE A 254 18.99 11.40 -0.90
N ALA A 255 18.53 11.84 -2.07
CA ALA A 255 17.20 11.49 -2.58
C ALA A 255 17.07 9.96 -2.78
N PHE A 256 18.06 9.32 -3.40
CA PHE A 256 18.11 7.87 -3.57
C PHE A 256 18.17 7.11 -2.23
N GLY A 257 19.07 7.52 -1.32
CA GLY A 257 19.19 6.91 0.00
C GLY A 257 17.94 7.08 0.86
N SER A 258 17.24 8.21 0.71
CA SER A 258 15.94 8.47 1.31
C SER A 258 14.85 7.52 0.77
N LEU A 259 14.69 7.43 -0.56
CA LEU A 259 13.69 6.57 -1.21
C LEU A 259 13.87 5.09 -0.85
N ILE A 260 15.11 4.60 -0.76
CA ILE A 260 15.40 3.20 -0.41
C ILE A 260 15.37 2.93 1.11
N SER A 261 15.24 3.96 1.95
CA SER A 261 15.01 3.79 3.39
C SER A 261 13.52 3.65 3.77
N ALA A 262 12.63 3.61 2.77
CA ALA A 262 11.25 3.14 2.90
C ALA A 262 11.20 1.60 2.84
N VAL A 263 10.27 0.97 3.56
CA VAL A 263 10.28 -0.48 3.79
C VAL A 263 8.88 -1.07 3.64
N ASP A 264 8.68 -1.96 2.67
CA ASP A 264 7.46 -2.78 2.55
C ASP A 264 7.56 -4.05 3.43
N PRO A 265 6.69 -4.23 4.43
CA PRO A 265 6.74 -5.37 5.33
C PRO A 265 5.79 -6.51 4.92
N VAL A 266 5.00 -6.38 3.85
CA VAL A 266 3.86 -7.28 3.54
C VAL A 266 4.30 -8.73 3.46
N ALA A 267 5.39 -9.02 2.74
CA ALA A 267 5.94 -10.36 2.62
C ALA A 267 6.43 -10.92 3.97
N THR A 268 7.11 -10.10 4.77
CA THR A 268 7.65 -10.50 6.07
C THR A 268 6.52 -10.74 7.10
N ILE A 269 5.47 -9.93 7.08
CA ILE A 269 4.30 -10.06 7.95
C ILE A 269 3.49 -11.30 7.60
N ALA A 270 3.36 -11.66 6.32
CA ALA A 270 2.75 -12.92 5.92
C ALA A 270 3.47 -14.13 6.56
N ILE A 271 4.81 -14.11 6.56
CA ILE A 271 5.66 -15.13 7.21
C ILE A 271 5.50 -15.08 8.75
N PHE A 272 5.55 -13.90 9.37
CA PHE A 272 5.38 -13.75 10.82
C PHE A 272 4.00 -14.23 11.32
N ASN A 273 2.94 -13.97 10.56
CA ASN A 273 1.59 -14.46 10.84
C ASN A 273 1.51 -15.99 10.69
N ALA A 274 2.12 -16.57 9.64
CA ALA A 274 2.16 -18.02 9.43
C ALA A 274 2.92 -18.76 10.54
N LEU A 275 3.96 -18.13 11.10
CA LEU A 275 4.81 -18.69 12.16
C LEU A 275 4.39 -18.30 13.59
N ASN A 276 3.31 -17.53 13.75
CA ASN A 276 2.81 -17.02 15.05
C ASN A 276 3.88 -16.29 15.88
N VAL A 277 4.63 -15.41 15.22
CA VAL A 277 5.65 -14.54 15.84
C VAL A 277 5.00 -13.54 16.81
N ASP A 278 5.75 -13.11 17.84
CA ASP A 278 5.33 -12.13 18.85
C ASP A 278 4.56 -10.95 18.24
N PRO A 279 3.28 -10.72 18.63
CA PRO A 279 2.47 -9.60 18.14
C PRO A 279 3.11 -8.22 18.32
N VAL A 280 4.02 -8.05 19.29
CA VAL A 280 4.79 -6.81 19.50
C VAL A 280 5.87 -6.63 18.43
N LEU A 281 6.57 -7.71 18.04
CA LEU A 281 7.59 -7.66 16.98
C LEU A 281 6.95 -7.41 15.60
N ASN A 282 5.92 -8.19 15.27
CA ASN A 282 5.13 -8.04 14.04
C ASN A 282 4.64 -6.58 13.86
N MET A 283 4.13 -6.01 14.96
CA MET A 283 3.67 -4.63 15.04
C MET A 283 4.77 -3.56 14.94
N LEU A 284 5.95 -3.80 15.52
CA LEU A 284 7.06 -2.83 15.44
C LEU A 284 7.51 -2.66 13.98
N VAL A 285 7.66 -3.77 13.25
CA VAL A 285 8.01 -3.77 11.82
C VAL A 285 6.89 -3.13 10.98
N PHE A 286 5.65 -3.61 11.12
CA PHE A 286 4.48 -3.05 10.42
C PHE A 286 4.31 -1.54 10.62
N GLY A 287 4.39 -1.09 11.86
CA GLY A 287 4.20 0.31 12.22
C GLY A 287 5.36 1.19 11.77
N GLU A 288 6.59 0.66 11.77
CA GLU A 288 7.75 1.38 11.25
C GLU A 288 7.57 1.65 9.75
N SER A 289 7.36 0.59 8.96
CA SER A 289 7.13 0.64 7.51
C SER A 289 6.11 1.70 7.09
N ILE A 290 4.91 1.63 7.65
CA ILE A 290 3.82 2.53 7.28
C ILE A 290 4.13 4.00 7.59
N LEU A 291 4.94 4.28 8.61
CA LEU A 291 5.39 5.63 8.91
C LEU A 291 6.65 6.03 8.10
N ASN A 292 7.51 5.08 7.73
CA ASN A 292 8.74 5.37 7.01
C ASN A 292 8.52 5.71 5.53
N ASP A 293 7.45 5.22 4.90
CA ASP A 293 6.93 5.72 3.61
C ASP A 293 6.69 7.24 3.64
N ALA A 294 6.07 7.76 4.71
CA ALA A 294 5.81 9.19 4.83
C ALA A 294 7.07 9.99 5.18
N VAL A 295 8.01 9.40 5.92
CA VAL A 295 9.29 10.04 6.28
C VAL A 295 10.23 10.10 5.08
N SER A 296 10.35 9.04 4.28
CA SER A 296 11.18 9.00 3.07
C SER A 296 10.72 10.05 2.05
N ILE A 297 9.40 10.17 1.79
CA ILE A 297 8.87 11.20 0.90
C ILE A 297 9.25 12.61 1.40
N VAL A 298 9.18 12.87 2.72
CA VAL A 298 9.60 14.17 3.29
C VAL A 298 11.11 14.39 3.20
N LEU A 299 11.93 13.37 3.47
CA LEU A 299 13.38 13.45 3.36
C LEU A 299 13.84 13.65 1.91
N THR A 300 13.19 13.02 0.93
CA THR A 300 13.47 13.21 -0.51
C THR A 300 13.10 14.61 -0.98
N ASN A 301 11.90 15.12 -0.64
CA ASN A 301 11.52 16.51 -0.91
C ASN A 301 12.47 17.51 -0.22
N THR A 302 13.01 17.16 0.95
CA THR A 302 14.02 17.97 1.64
C THR A 302 15.36 17.95 0.89
N ALA A 303 15.81 16.78 0.42
CA ALA A 303 17.03 16.62 -0.36
C ALA A 303 17.00 17.45 -1.66
N GLU A 304 15.91 17.36 -2.41
CA GLU A 304 15.66 18.18 -3.61
C GLU A 304 15.57 19.68 -3.27
N GLY A 305 14.95 20.03 -2.14
CA GLY A 305 14.83 21.42 -1.66
C GLY A 305 16.16 22.16 -1.47
N PHE A 306 17.27 21.45 -1.23
CA PHE A 306 18.61 22.07 -1.14
C PHE A 306 19.09 22.66 -2.48
N THR A 307 18.50 22.33 -3.63
CA THR A 307 18.88 22.88 -4.95
C THR A 307 18.08 24.12 -5.35
N GLY A 308 17.21 24.64 -4.48
CA GLY A 308 16.43 25.85 -4.75
C GLY A 308 17.30 27.10 -4.91
N PRO A 309 16.90 28.10 -5.72
CA PRO A 309 17.71 29.32 -5.97
C PRO A 309 18.12 30.10 -4.70
N ASP A 310 17.31 30.02 -3.63
CA ASP A 310 17.52 30.73 -2.38
C ASP A 310 18.52 30.04 -1.41
N ALA A 311 19.06 28.87 -1.76
CA ALA A 311 19.89 28.04 -0.87
C ALA A 311 21.23 28.67 -0.44
N SER A 312 21.63 29.81 -1.03
CA SER A 312 22.96 30.42 -0.91
C SER A 312 23.35 31.00 0.48
N SER A 313 22.48 30.92 1.49
CA SER A 313 22.76 31.49 2.83
C SER A 313 22.18 30.70 4.03
N VAL A 314 21.58 29.52 3.81
CA VAL A 314 20.88 28.78 4.88
C VAL A 314 21.85 27.86 5.62
N THR A 315 22.12 28.15 6.90
CA THR A 315 22.85 27.23 7.79
C THR A 315 22.10 25.90 7.91
N GLY A 316 22.80 24.76 7.82
CA GLY A 316 22.16 23.42 7.82
C GLY A 316 21.25 23.13 9.04
N TRP A 317 21.47 23.82 10.16
CA TRP A 317 20.57 23.79 11.32
C TRP A 317 19.19 24.42 11.04
N GLN A 318 19.11 25.52 10.29
CA GLN A 318 17.83 26.05 9.82
C GLN A 318 17.13 25.05 8.90
N THR A 319 17.84 24.43 7.95
CA THR A 319 17.22 23.45 7.03
C THR A 319 16.72 22.22 7.76
N PHE A 320 17.46 21.72 8.77
CA PHE A 320 17.01 20.65 9.65
C PHE A 320 15.74 21.03 10.42
N LEU A 321 15.71 22.22 11.04
CA LEU A 321 14.51 22.70 11.75
C LEU A 321 13.32 22.93 10.80
N GLN A 322 13.56 23.38 9.58
CA GLN A 322 12.54 23.55 8.55
C GLN A 322 11.96 22.21 8.09
N ALA A 323 12.82 21.21 7.83
CA ALA A 323 12.43 19.86 7.47
C ALA A 323 11.65 19.18 8.60
N LEU A 324 12.12 19.31 9.85
CA LEU A 324 11.43 18.80 11.04
C LEU A 324 10.08 19.50 11.24
N SER A 325 10.01 20.83 11.09
CA SER A 325 8.74 21.57 11.18
C SER A 325 7.77 21.21 10.05
N TYR A 326 8.27 20.91 8.85
CA TYR A 326 7.44 20.43 7.74
C TYR A 326 6.92 19.02 8.02
N PHE A 327 7.78 18.09 8.44
CA PHE A 327 7.39 16.75 8.86
C PHE A 327 6.31 16.79 9.94
N LEU A 328 6.52 17.53 11.04
CA LEU A 328 5.57 17.62 12.15
C LEU A 328 4.23 18.22 11.70
N LYS A 329 4.24 19.24 10.82
CA LYS A 329 3.02 19.81 10.22
C LYS A 329 2.28 18.78 9.36
N MET A 330 2.99 18.06 8.49
CA MET A 330 2.39 17.06 7.60
C MET A 330 1.83 15.89 8.41
N PHE A 331 2.60 15.37 9.37
CA PHE A 331 2.20 14.26 10.25
C PHE A 331 0.97 14.62 11.09
N PHE A 332 1.03 15.66 11.93
CA PHE A 332 -0.09 16.01 12.80
C PHE A 332 -1.31 16.55 12.03
N GLY A 333 -1.09 17.26 10.92
CA GLY A 333 -2.17 17.72 10.04
C GLY A 333 -2.94 16.56 9.42
N SER A 334 -2.23 15.61 8.79
CA SER A 334 -2.84 14.41 8.20
C SER A 334 -3.49 13.52 9.25
N ALA A 335 -2.85 13.34 10.41
CA ALA A 335 -3.39 12.56 11.52
C ALA A 335 -4.70 13.16 12.07
N ALA A 336 -4.75 14.48 12.26
CA ALA A 336 -5.96 15.19 12.68
C ALA A 336 -7.08 15.08 11.64
N LEU A 337 -6.76 15.23 10.34
CA LEU A 337 -7.75 15.09 9.27
C LEU A 337 -8.31 13.66 9.19
N GLY A 338 -7.44 12.64 9.16
CA GLY A 338 -7.85 11.23 9.11
C GLY A 338 -8.66 10.81 10.34
N THR A 339 -8.26 11.28 11.52
CA THR A 339 -9.04 11.07 12.75
C THR A 339 -10.41 11.73 12.66
N LEU A 340 -10.49 12.95 12.12
CA LEU A 340 -11.76 13.66 11.95
C LEU A 340 -12.67 12.95 10.93
N THR A 341 -12.17 12.50 9.77
CA THR A 341 -12.98 11.76 8.80
C THR A 341 -13.46 10.42 9.33
N GLY A 342 -12.61 9.70 10.08
CA GLY A 342 -12.99 8.44 10.73
C GLY A 342 -14.06 8.63 11.81
N LEU A 343 -13.97 9.71 12.61
CA LEU A 343 -15.00 10.05 13.59
C LEU A 343 -16.30 10.52 12.94
N ILE A 344 -16.24 11.30 11.86
CA ILE A 344 -17.42 11.68 11.06
C ILE A 344 -18.09 10.44 10.48
N SER A 345 -17.33 9.50 9.92
CA SER A 345 -17.84 8.22 9.42
C SER A 345 -18.59 7.45 10.51
N ALA A 346 -17.98 7.31 11.70
CA ALA A 346 -18.59 6.65 12.85
C ALA A 346 -19.88 7.35 13.30
N LEU A 347 -19.90 8.69 13.33
CA LEU A 347 -21.09 9.47 13.69
C LEU A 347 -22.20 9.36 12.64
N CYS A 348 -21.89 9.41 11.34
CA CYS A 348 -22.86 9.25 10.27
C CYS A 348 -23.54 7.88 10.34
N LEU A 349 -22.76 6.79 10.41
CA LEU A 349 -23.27 5.42 10.51
C LEU A 349 -23.93 5.09 11.87
N LYS A 350 -23.84 5.99 12.86
CA LYS A 350 -24.60 5.91 14.12
C LYS A 350 -25.95 6.64 14.07
N HIS A 351 -26.07 7.73 13.31
CA HIS A 351 -27.30 8.51 13.22
C HIS A 351 -28.20 8.06 12.06
N PHE A 352 -27.63 7.60 10.95
CA PHE A 352 -28.36 6.97 9.85
C PHE A 352 -28.38 5.45 10.09
N ASP A 353 -29.50 4.90 10.56
CA ASP A 353 -29.68 3.45 10.75
C ASP A 353 -29.80 2.73 9.40
N LEU A 354 -28.65 2.43 8.81
CA LEU A 354 -28.50 1.75 7.52
C LEU A 354 -28.38 0.22 7.66
N ARG A 355 -28.50 -0.31 8.88
CA ARG A 355 -28.31 -1.75 9.20
C ARG A 355 -29.29 -2.69 8.51
N LYS A 356 -30.40 -2.15 8.00
CA LYS A 356 -31.41 -2.86 7.21
C LYS A 356 -31.08 -2.95 5.71
N THR A 357 -30.04 -2.23 5.26
CA THR A 357 -29.63 -2.15 3.85
C THR A 357 -28.09 -2.28 3.72
N PRO A 358 -27.53 -3.49 3.92
CA PRO A 358 -26.07 -3.71 3.95
C PRO A 358 -25.30 -3.14 2.75
N SER A 359 -25.87 -3.18 1.54
CA SER A 359 -25.24 -2.62 0.33
C SER A 359 -25.00 -1.10 0.39
N LEU A 360 -25.90 -0.37 1.05
CA LEU A 360 -25.80 1.09 1.24
C LEU A 360 -24.84 1.40 2.39
N GLU A 361 -24.94 0.63 3.48
CA GLU A 361 -24.01 0.67 4.61
C GLU A 361 -22.55 0.46 4.16
N PHE A 362 -22.31 -0.55 3.31
CA PHE A 362 -21.03 -0.83 2.68
C PHE A 362 -20.59 0.27 1.69
N GLY A 363 -21.50 0.78 0.85
CA GLY A 363 -21.19 1.90 -0.06
C GLY A 363 -20.71 3.14 0.68
N MET A 364 -21.35 3.49 1.80
CA MET A 364 -20.91 4.59 2.67
C MET A 364 -19.53 4.33 3.29
N MET A 365 -19.23 3.09 3.69
CA MET A 365 -17.91 2.73 4.20
C MET A 365 -16.78 2.95 3.17
N ILE A 366 -16.99 2.56 1.90
CA ILE A 366 -16.00 2.77 0.83
C ILE A 366 -15.81 4.27 0.52
N ILE A 367 -16.89 5.05 0.53
CA ILE A 367 -16.80 6.52 0.37
C ILE A 367 -15.97 7.14 1.51
N PHE A 368 -16.25 6.77 2.77
CA PHE A 368 -15.50 7.26 3.92
C PHE A 368 -14.05 6.76 4.00
N ALA A 369 -13.72 5.62 3.36
CA ALA A 369 -12.35 5.15 3.24
C ALA A 369 -11.51 6.05 2.33
N TYR A 370 -12.03 6.43 1.15
CA TYR A 370 -11.30 7.28 0.19
C TYR A 370 -11.34 8.78 0.52
N LEU A 371 -12.39 9.26 1.20
CA LEU A 371 -12.57 10.67 1.59
C LEU A 371 -11.33 11.34 2.25
N PRO A 372 -10.65 10.78 3.27
CA PRO A 372 -9.44 11.36 3.84
C PRO A 372 -8.33 11.64 2.83
N TYR A 373 -8.13 10.73 1.86
CA TYR A 373 -7.10 10.86 0.84
C TYR A 373 -7.41 12.06 -0.07
N GLY A 374 -8.64 12.11 -0.64
CA GLY A 374 -9.05 13.20 -1.51
C GLY A 374 -9.06 14.58 -0.83
N LEU A 375 -9.46 14.63 0.45
CA LEU A 375 -9.46 15.87 1.23
C LEU A 375 -8.05 16.37 1.56
N SER A 376 -7.13 15.49 1.98
CA SER A 376 -5.76 15.86 2.37
C SER A 376 -4.95 16.39 1.19
N GLU A 377 -5.04 15.73 0.03
CA GLU A 377 -4.37 16.17 -1.21
C GLU A 377 -4.83 17.59 -1.60
N GLY A 378 -6.15 17.84 -1.53
CA GLY A 378 -6.74 19.16 -1.79
C GLY A 378 -6.28 20.27 -0.83
N ILE A 379 -5.80 19.94 0.37
CA ILE A 379 -5.21 20.89 1.35
C ILE A 379 -3.69 20.77 1.49
N LYS A 380 -3.02 20.04 0.58
CA LYS A 380 -1.57 19.80 0.55
C LYS A 380 -1.01 19.21 1.85
N LEU A 381 -1.69 18.18 2.34
CA LEU A 381 -1.24 17.27 3.41
C LEU A 381 -1.05 15.86 2.84
N SER A 382 -0.44 14.94 3.60
CA SER A 382 -0.18 13.57 3.12
C SER A 382 -1.45 12.72 3.13
N GLY A 383 -1.89 12.28 1.95
CA GLY A 383 -3.02 11.36 1.77
C GLY A 383 -2.77 9.97 2.32
N ILE A 384 -1.53 9.47 2.20
CA ILE A 384 -1.07 8.21 2.79
C ILE A 384 -1.29 8.21 4.30
N MET A 385 -0.86 9.28 4.99
CA MET A 385 -1.04 9.41 6.43
C MET A 385 -2.51 9.65 6.82
N ALA A 386 -3.27 10.43 6.03
CA ALA A 386 -4.66 10.71 6.34
C ALA A 386 -5.56 9.47 6.21
N ILE A 387 -5.36 8.65 5.16
CA ILE A 387 -6.15 7.44 4.96
C ILE A 387 -5.83 6.36 6.02
N LEU A 388 -4.55 6.23 6.40
CA LEU A 388 -4.12 5.36 7.51
C LEU A 388 -4.87 5.69 8.81
N PHE A 389 -4.76 6.93 9.29
CA PHE A 389 -5.37 7.33 10.56
C PHE A 389 -6.91 7.22 10.50
N SER A 390 -7.52 7.48 9.34
CA SER A 390 -8.95 7.23 9.14
C SER A 390 -9.30 5.74 9.22
N GLY A 391 -8.50 4.84 8.63
CA GLY A 391 -8.67 3.39 8.73
C GLY A 391 -8.61 2.88 10.18
N ILE A 392 -7.61 3.33 10.95
CA ILE A 392 -7.45 2.98 12.37
C ILE A 392 -8.65 3.44 13.19
N VAL A 393 -9.12 4.67 12.97
CA VAL A 393 -10.28 5.24 13.68
C VAL A 393 -11.60 4.61 13.24
N MET A 394 -11.75 4.24 11.97
CA MET A 394 -12.92 3.51 11.46
C MET A 394 -12.96 2.07 11.99
N SER A 395 -11.82 1.40 12.12
CA SER A 395 -11.71 0.09 12.80
C SER A 395 -12.00 0.19 14.30
N HIS A 396 -11.60 1.30 14.94
CA HIS A 396 -11.95 1.53 16.34
C HIS A 396 -13.45 1.77 16.54
N TYR A 397 -14.03 2.76 15.87
CA TYR A 397 -15.38 3.26 16.16
C TYR A 397 -16.42 2.82 15.14
N THR A 398 -16.18 3.02 13.84
CA THR A 398 -17.19 2.75 12.80
C THR A 398 -17.53 1.26 12.70
N HIS A 399 -16.55 0.36 12.84
CA HIS A 399 -16.76 -1.09 12.76
C HIS A 399 -17.87 -1.59 13.68
N HIS A 400 -17.94 -1.08 14.91
CA HIS A 400 -18.96 -1.47 15.91
C HIS A 400 -20.35 -0.86 15.63
N ASN A 401 -20.42 0.18 14.78
CA ASN A 401 -21.67 0.79 14.36
C ASN A 401 -22.29 0.05 13.15
N LEU A 402 -21.53 -0.76 12.41
CA LEU A 402 -22.02 -1.58 11.29
C LEU A 402 -22.91 -2.76 11.72
N SER A 403 -23.70 -3.27 10.79
CA SER A 403 -24.33 -4.59 10.89
C SER A 403 -23.29 -5.74 10.78
N PRO A 404 -23.52 -6.92 11.40
CA PRO A 404 -22.57 -8.05 11.34
C PRO A 404 -22.28 -8.56 9.92
N VAL A 405 -23.26 -8.47 9.02
CA VAL A 405 -23.10 -8.85 7.61
C VAL A 405 -22.10 -7.90 6.93
N THR A 406 -22.25 -6.58 7.14
CA THR A 406 -21.35 -5.57 6.59
C THR A 406 -19.97 -5.59 7.25
N GLN A 407 -19.84 -5.96 8.54
CA GLN A 407 -18.55 -6.16 9.19
C GLN A 407 -17.69 -7.22 8.47
N ILE A 408 -18.27 -8.39 8.20
CA ILE A 408 -17.61 -9.50 7.50
C ILE A 408 -17.32 -9.10 6.05
N LEU A 409 -18.31 -8.53 5.34
CA LEU A 409 -18.15 -8.06 3.96
C LEU A 409 -17.01 -7.04 3.83
N MET A 410 -16.96 -6.05 4.73
CA MET A 410 -15.93 -5.02 4.71
C MET A 410 -14.52 -5.62 4.88
N GLN A 411 -14.33 -6.53 5.84
CA GLN A 411 -13.02 -7.17 6.06
C GLN A 411 -12.58 -8.01 4.85
N GLN A 412 -13.48 -8.81 4.29
CA GLN A 412 -13.15 -9.67 3.15
C GLN A 412 -12.90 -8.86 1.87
N THR A 413 -13.75 -7.87 1.57
CA THR A 413 -13.59 -7.04 0.37
C THR A 413 -12.36 -6.12 0.46
N LEU A 414 -12.08 -5.50 1.61
CA LEU A 414 -10.85 -4.71 1.77
C LEU A 414 -9.60 -5.57 1.52
N ARG A 415 -9.52 -6.74 2.16
CA ARG A 415 -8.40 -7.67 1.97
C ARG A 415 -8.23 -8.10 0.52
N THR A 416 -9.33 -8.40 -0.16
CA THR A 416 -9.32 -8.82 -1.57
C THR A 416 -8.84 -7.68 -2.47
N VAL A 417 -9.29 -6.45 -2.23
CA VAL A 417 -8.91 -5.28 -3.04
C VAL A 417 -7.46 -4.87 -2.77
N ALA A 418 -7.01 -4.82 -1.51
CA ALA A 418 -5.62 -4.54 -1.16
C ALA A 418 -4.67 -5.54 -1.81
N PHE A 419 -4.94 -6.84 -1.65
CA PHE A 419 -4.20 -7.93 -2.29
C PHE A 419 -4.14 -7.81 -3.82
N MET A 420 -5.26 -7.46 -4.47
CA MET A 420 -5.27 -7.19 -5.91
C MET A 420 -4.41 -5.97 -6.28
N CYS A 421 -4.47 -4.89 -5.50
CA CYS A 421 -3.66 -3.70 -5.72
C CYS A 421 -2.16 -3.97 -5.52
N GLU A 422 -1.76 -4.70 -4.47
CA GLU A 422 -0.38 -5.16 -4.23
C GLU A 422 0.13 -6.00 -5.41
N THR A 423 -0.67 -6.98 -5.86
CA THR A 423 -0.36 -7.80 -7.04
C THR A 423 -0.14 -6.93 -8.29
N CYS A 424 -0.96 -5.89 -8.49
CA CYS A 424 -0.76 -4.94 -9.59
C CYS A 424 0.55 -4.16 -9.46
N VAL A 425 0.88 -3.66 -8.26
CA VAL A 425 2.11 -2.90 -7.99
C VAL A 425 3.35 -3.75 -8.26
N PHE A 426 3.39 -4.99 -7.78
CA PHE A 426 4.51 -5.92 -8.05
C PHE A 426 4.62 -6.27 -9.55
N ALA A 427 3.51 -6.45 -10.26
CA ALA A 427 3.51 -6.71 -11.70
C ALA A 427 4.03 -5.50 -12.50
N PHE A 428 3.60 -4.28 -12.17
CA PHE A 428 4.07 -3.05 -12.81
C PHE A 428 5.54 -2.74 -12.48
N LEU A 429 6.00 -3.05 -11.27
CA LEU A 429 7.42 -2.96 -10.91
C LEU A 429 8.27 -3.88 -11.80
N GLY A 430 7.86 -5.13 -11.97
CA GLY A 430 8.52 -6.09 -12.87
C GLY A 430 8.52 -5.65 -14.34
N LEU A 431 7.41 -5.06 -14.81
CA LEU A 431 7.29 -4.51 -16.17
C LEU A 431 8.26 -3.34 -16.42
N SER A 432 8.40 -2.43 -15.44
CA SER A 432 9.17 -1.18 -15.56
C SER A 432 10.65 -1.39 -15.94
N ILE A 433 11.22 -2.54 -15.58
CA ILE A 433 12.60 -2.98 -15.87
C ILE A 433 12.89 -3.07 -17.38
N PHE A 434 11.85 -3.15 -18.22
CA PHE A 434 12.00 -3.17 -19.68
C PHE A 434 11.62 -1.86 -20.38
N SER A 435 10.73 -1.04 -19.81
CA SER A 435 10.32 0.23 -20.43
C SER A 435 11.40 1.33 -20.35
N PHE A 436 12.25 1.32 -19.31
CA PHE A 436 13.32 2.32 -19.16
C PHE A 436 14.69 1.85 -19.72
N PRO A 437 15.51 2.77 -20.28
CA PRO A 437 16.83 2.45 -20.81
C PRO A 437 17.90 2.36 -19.70
N HIS A 438 17.91 1.26 -18.96
CA HIS A 438 18.85 1.05 -17.85
C HIS A 438 20.30 0.88 -18.30
N LYS A 439 21.22 1.63 -17.67
CA LYS A 439 22.67 1.31 -17.64
C LYS A 439 22.93 0.46 -16.39
N PHE A 440 23.30 -0.81 -16.59
CA PHE A 440 23.53 -1.74 -15.49
C PHE A 440 24.99 -1.69 -15.03
N GLU A 441 25.23 -1.08 -13.87
CA GLU A 441 26.54 -1.06 -13.20
C GLU A 441 26.53 -2.02 -12.00
N PHE A 442 27.17 -3.19 -12.15
CA PHE A 442 27.18 -4.22 -11.10
C PHE A 442 27.83 -3.74 -9.79
N SER A 443 28.83 -2.85 -9.86
CA SER A 443 29.45 -2.22 -8.68
C SER A 443 28.42 -1.46 -7.83
N PHE A 444 27.54 -0.69 -8.47
CA PHE A 444 26.50 0.08 -7.80
C PHE A 444 25.53 -0.82 -7.03
N VAL A 445 25.07 -1.91 -7.64
CA VAL A 445 24.13 -2.85 -7.01
C VAL A 445 24.74 -3.50 -5.76
N ILE A 446 25.99 -3.99 -5.85
CA ILE A 446 26.67 -4.66 -4.74
C ILE A 446 26.90 -3.68 -3.58
N TRP A 447 27.41 -2.49 -3.86
CA TRP A 447 27.62 -1.47 -2.82
C TRP A 447 26.32 -0.93 -2.23
N CYS A 448 25.25 -0.81 -3.02
CA CYS A 448 23.93 -0.44 -2.51
C CYS A 448 23.41 -1.47 -1.49
N ILE A 449 23.51 -2.77 -1.78
CA ILE A 449 23.09 -3.83 -0.85
C ILE A 449 23.90 -3.76 0.46
N VAL A 450 25.22 -3.60 0.37
CA VAL A 450 26.09 -3.47 1.56
C VAL A 450 25.75 -2.22 2.38
N LEU A 451 25.49 -1.09 1.73
CA LEU A 451 25.12 0.17 2.40
C LEU A 451 23.73 0.13 3.03
N VAL A 452 22.75 -0.55 2.41
CA VAL A 452 21.41 -0.73 2.98
C VAL A 452 21.49 -1.62 4.22
N LEU A 453 22.12 -2.79 4.14
CA LEU A 453 22.32 -3.69 5.29
C LEU A 453 23.07 -2.98 6.44
N LEU A 454 24.07 -2.16 6.13
CA LEU A 454 24.80 -1.36 7.12
C LEU A 454 23.94 -0.24 7.73
N GLY A 455 23.19 0.51 6.90
CA GLY A 455 22.27 1.56 7.35
C GLY A 455 21.19 1.02 8.27
N ARG A 456 20.65 -0.15 7.92
CA ARG A 456 19.69 -0.93 8.72
C ARG A 456 20.30 -1.47 10.03
N ALA A 457 21.57 -1.89 10.02
CA ALA A 457 22.25 -2.32 11.26
C ALA A 457 22.44 -1.13 12.22
N VAL A 458 22.90 0.01 11.69
CA VAL A 458 23.16 1.22 12.46
C VAL A 458 21.87 1.94 12.87
N ASN A 459 20.73 1.66 12.23
CA ASN A 459 19.43 2.15 12.71
C ASN A 459 18.81 1.22 13.78
N ILE A 460 18.72 -0.10 13.56
CA ILE A 460 18.02 -1.01 14.49
C ILE A 460 18.76 -1.19 15.81
N PHE A 461 20.05 -1.57 15.80
CA PHE A 461 20.73 -1.96 17.04
C PHE A 461 20.87 -0.80 18.05
N PRO A 462 21.30 0.41 17.67
CA PRO A 462 21.43 1.53 18.61
C PRO A 462 20.09 2.06 19.12
N LEU A 463 19.07 2.17 18.25
CA LEU A 463 17.74 2.62 18.67
C LEU A 463 17.03 1.59 19.55
N SER A 464 17.17 0.29 19.27
CA SER A 464 16.64 -0.78 20.12
C SER A 464 17.33 -0.82 21.49
N PHE A 465 18.65 -0.59 21.53
CA PHE A 465 19.40 -0.46 22.79
C PHE A 465 18.91 0.74 23.61
N LEU A 466 18.72 1.90 22.98
CA LEU A 466 18.19 3.10 23.64
C LEU A 466 16.75 2.89 24.16
N LEU A 467 15.87 2.29 23.35
CA LEU A 467 14.49 1.98 23.74
C LEU A 467 14.40 0.99 24.91
N ASN A 468 15.34 0.07 25.04
CA ASN A 468 15.39 -0.92 26.12
C ASN A 468 15.69 -0.31 27.53
N PHE A 469 16.00 0.99 27.62
CA PHE A 469 16.01 1.72 28.90
C PHE A 469 14.64 2.28 29.29
N PHE A 470 13.73 2.47 28.32
CA PHE A 470 12.43 3.13 28.52
C PHE A 470 11.22 2.18 28.36
N ARG A 471 11.44 0.95 27.88
CA ARG A 471 10.40 -0.08 27.72
C ARG A 471 10.44 -1.10 28.85
N ASP A 472 9.27 -1.40 29.43
CA ASP A 472 9.10 -2.56 30.32
C ASP A 472 9.26 -3.88 29.54
N HIS A 473 8.58 -4.02 28.40
CA HIS A 473 8.76 -5.16 27.50
C HIS A 473 9.92 -4.91 26.53
N LYS A 474 11.11 -5.38 26.92
CA LYS A 474 12.37 -5.19 26.20
C LYS A 474 12.40 -5.97 24.89
N ILE A 475 12.96 -5.34 23.87
CA ILE A 475 13.28 -5.94 22.58
C ILE A 475 14.50 -6.85 22.79
N THR A 476 14.35 -8.16 22.56
CA THR A 476 15.46 -9.11 22.73
C THR A 476 16.48 -9.02 21.60
N PRO A 477 17.74 -9.46 21.77
CA PRO A 477 18.71 -9.48 20.67
C PRO A 477 18.26 -10.30 19.45
N LYS A 478 17.50 -11.39 19.65
CA LYS A 478 16.87 -12.13 18.54
C LYS A 478 15.83 -11.28 17.80
N MET A 479 14.99 -10.53 18.51
CA MET A 479 14.06 -9.57 17.89
C MET A 479 14.80 -8.46 17.12
N MET A 480 15.92 -7.94 17.65
CA MET A 480 16.72 -6.94 16.93
C MET A 480 17.31 -7.51 15.63
N PHE A 481 17.84 -8.73 15.65
CA PHE A 481 18.34 -9.39 14.44
C PHE A 481 17.23 -9.61 13.41
N ILE A 482 16.04 -10.04 13.85
CA ILE A 482 14.87 -10.18 12.97
C ILE A 482 14.47 -8.82 12.38
N MET A 483 14.33 -7.75 13.19
CA MET A 483 13.98 -6.39 12.71
C MET A 483 15.04 -5.78 11.78
N TRP A 484 16.30 -6.18 11.93
CA TRP A 484 17.41 -5.78 11.06
C TRP A 484 17.34 -6.45 9.69
N PHE A 485 16.90 -7.70 9.62
CA PHE A 485 16.85 -8.45 8.37
C PHE A 485 15.48 -8.30 7.67
N SER A 486 14.40 -8.10 8.43
CA SER A 486 13.00 -8.07 7.95
C SER A 486 12.58 -6.86 7.12
N GLY A 487 13.48 -5.92 6.86
CA GLY A 487 13.20 -4.61 6.24
C GLY A 487 14.41 -3.70 6.21
#